data_AF-A0A183LL92-F1
#
_entry.id   AF-A0A183LL92-F1
#
_cell.length_a   1.000
_cell.length_b   1.000
_cell.length_c   1.000
_cell.angle_alpha   90.00
_cell.angle_beta   90.00
_cell.angle_gamma   90.00
#
_symmetry.space_group_name_H-M   'P 1'
#
loop_
_entity.id
_entity.type
_entity.pdbx_description
1 polymer ?
#
loop_
_entity_poly.entity_id
_entity_poly.type
_entity_poly.pdbx_seq_one_letter_code
_entity_poly.pdbx_strand_id
1 'polypeptide(L)'
;MLFLGFADDALNLPWRHKIGFPFVAGLPLLMVYLANEGTTSIAVPVMLRNTFGSSVDIGILYYIYMGLLTVFCTNSINIYAGVNGLEVGQAIVIGASLILFNLIELSSYHWRVHLFSLYFLIPFLFVCWSLYRVNRYPAKVFVGDTFCYFAGMTFAVVGILGHFSKTLLLFFLPQIVNFLYSTPQLFGLIPCPRHRLPRYDPADGLLHPSRVRFHPKSLSRPGQFVLTVFSYVGIIECKLCPDCIPNISTSPTTGMIVSQLSHENMSSDEEQTSERQRARSRSPVQTKLPTEEIVEVDNLTVINMMLRVLGPRNEQQTTNTLLLLQVSFPLNLYLKRAKTSFCPKLLNNRQVRIDMLDHLLTSTSNLFHTISSFSSVRAFFCGALVARFTL
;
A
#
# COMPACT_ATOMS: atom_id res chain seq x y z
N MET A 1 15.93 12.78 -7.55
CA MET A 1 14.87 11.76 -7.64
C MET A 1 13.91 11.96 -8.81
N LEU A 2 13.53 13.18 -9.18
CA LEU A 2 12.58 13.40 -10.30
C LEU A 2 13.04 12.73 -11.62
N PHE A 3 14.31 12.92 -12.01
CA PHE A 3 14.88 12.24 -13.18
C PHE A 3 14.83 10.71 -13.10
N LEU A 4 15.12 10.15 -11.92
CA LEU A 4 15.07 8.70 -11.71
C LEU A 4 13.64 8.16 -11.85
N GLY A 5 12.66 8.85 -11.28
CA GLY A 5 11.25 8.45 -11.41
C GLY A 5 10.77 8.55 -12.87
N PHE A 6 11.21 9.59 -13.60
CA PHE A 6 10.96 9.70 -15.04
C PHE A 6 11.59 8.54 -15.83
N ALA A 7 12.83 8.19 -15.52
CA ALA A 7 13.48 7.03 -16.14
C ALA A 7 12.77 5.71 -15.80
N ASP A 8 12.22 5.57 -14.59
CA ASP A 8 11.44 4.39 -14.20
C ASP A 8 10.14 4.29 -15.01
N ASP A 9 9.39 5.38 -15.15
CA ASP A 9 8.19 5.44 -15.98
C ASP A 9 8.50 5.15 -17.46
N ALA A 10 9.61 5.66 -17.99
CA ALA A 10 9.99 5.50 -19.40
C ALA A 10 10.55 4.09 -19.71
N LEU A 11 11.32 3.51 -18.80
CA LEU A 11 12.08 2.27 -19.03
C LEU A 11 11.46 1.05 -18.34
N ASN A 12 10.45 1.22 -17.48
CA ASN A 12 9.85 0.17 -16.66
C ASN A 12 10.90 -0.66 -15.91
N LEU A 13 11.65 -0.03 -15.00
CA LEU A 13 12.80 -0.65 -14.37
C LEU A 13 12.40 -1.83 -13.47
N PRO A 14 13.22 -2.90 -13.41
CA PRO A 14 13.03 -3.99 -12.45
C PRO A 14 13.02 -3.50 -10.99
N TRP A 15 12.22 -4.15 -10.13
CA TRP A 15 12.02 -3.77 -8.72
C TRP A 15 13.32 -3.54 -7.93
N ARG A 16 14.39 -4.30 -8.21
CA ARG A 16 15.71 -4.12 -7.58
C ARG A 16 16.27 -2.71 -7.74
N HIS A 17 16.03 -2.08 -8.89
CA HIS A 17 16.47 -0.71 -9.17
C HIS A 17 15.62 0.32 -8.42
N LYS A 18 14.34 0.01 -8.16
CA LYS A 18 13.43 0.84 -7.34
C LYS A 18 13.83 0.89 -5.86
N ILE A 19 14.74 0.02 -5.43
CA ILE A 19 15.36 0.04 -4.10
C ILE A 19 16.77 0.63 -4.17
N GLY A 20 17.62 0.10 -5.06
CA GLY A 20 19.03 0.49 -5.14
C GLY A 20 19.23 1.94 -5.60
N PHE A 21 18.52 2.38 -6.65
CA PHE A 21 18.72 3.73 -7.19
C PHE A 21 18.20 4.83 -6.27
N PRO A 22 17.04 4.70 -5.58
CA PRO A 22 16.66 5.69 -4.58
C PRO A 22 17.60 5.76 -3.37
N PHE A 23 18.28 4.67 -3.01
CA PHE A 23 19.33 4.72 -1.99
C PHE A 23 20.51 5.58 -2.47
N VAL A 24 21.02 5.29 -3.69
CA VAL A 24 22.16 6.01 -4.29
C VAL A 24 21.85 7.49 -4.52
N ALA A 25 20.66 7.80 -5.06
CA ALA A 25 20.25 9.19 -5.27
C ALA A 25 19.92 9.93 -3.95
N GLY A 26 19.87 9.22 -2.82
CA GLY A 26 19.84 9.80 -1.47
C GLY A 26 21.23 10.16 -0.92
N LEU A 27 22.34 9.73 -1.53
CA LEU A 27 23.69 10.01 -1.02
C LEU A 27 24.01 11.51 -0.83
N PRO A 28 23.60 12.44 -1.71
CA PRO A 28 23.83 13.87 -1.47
C PRO A 28 23.21 14.36 -0.16
N LEU A 29 22.03 13.84 0.22
CA LEU A 29 21.38 14.15 1.50
C LEU A 29 22.22 13.65 2.68
N LEU A 30 22.76 12.44 2.59
CA LEU A 30 23.64 11.88 3.63
C LEU A 30 24.95 12.67 3.75
N MET A 31 25.52 13.11 2.63
CA MET A 31 26.74 13.93 2.63
C MET A 31 26.51 15.31 3.25
N VAL A 32 25.37 15.95 2.96
CA VAL A 32 24.97 17.20 3.59
C VAL A 32 24.77 17.00 5.10
N TYR A 33 24.17 15.89 5.52
CA TYR A 33 24.00 15.58 6.93
C TYR A 33 25.35 15.41 7.66
N LEU A 34 26.27 14.68 7.02
CA LEU A 34 27.62 14.46 7.55
C LEU A 34 28.43 15.76 7.63
N ALA A 35 28.41 16.57 6.57
CA ALA A 35 29.17 17.82 6.48
C ALA A 35 28.69 18.89 7.46
N ASN A 36 27.42 18.84 7.88
CA ASN A 36 26.86 19.74 8.90
C ASN A 36 26.96 19.17 10.33
N GLU A 37 27.81 18.17 10.56
CA GLU A 37 28.03 17.56 11.87
C GLU A 37 26.74 17.05 12.54
N GLY A 38 25.84 16.47 11.74
CA GLY A 38 24.56 15.95 12.23
C GLY A 38 24.72 14.84 13.28
N THR A 39 23.88 14.87 14.32
CA THR A 39 23.95 13.91 15.43
C THR A 39 23.43 12.52 15.06
N THR A 40 24.25 11.49 15.29
CA THR A 40 23.86 10.08 15.14
C THR A 40 23.22 9.50 16.40
N SER A 41 23.08 10.31 17.45
CA SER A 41 22.46 9.92 18.71
C SER A 41 20.93 10.00 18.62
N ILE A 42 20.27 8.90 18.95
CA ILE A 42 18.80 8.81 18.98
C ILE A 42 18.31 8.71 20.43
N ALA A 43 17.22 9.41 20.73
CA ALA A 43 16.53 9.26 22.02
C ALA A 43 15.85 7.87 22.10
N VAL A 44 16.13 7.15 23.18
CA VAL A 44 15.63 5.79 23.44
C VAL A 44 14.19 5.84 23.98
N PRO A 45 13.27 4.97 23.50
CA PRO A 45 11.93 4.85 24.05
C PRO A 45 11.95 4.56 25.55
N VAL A 46 10.99 5.11 26.31
CA VAL A 46 10.96 5.04 27.78
C VAL A 46 11.16 3.62 28.32
N MET A 47 10.56 2.63 27.67
CA MET A 47 10.62 1.21 28.07
C MET A 47 12.04 0.62 28.03
N LEU A 48 12.92 1.16 27.19
CA LEU A 48 14.28 0.67 26.97
C LEU A 48 15.34 1.54 27.65
N ARG A 49 14.94 2.66 28.28
CA ARG A 49 15.87 3.59 28.93
C ARG A 49 16.62 2.98 30.11
N ASN A 50 16.00 2.01 30.80
CA ASN A 50 16.66 1.32 31.91
C ASN A 50 17.87 0.49 31.46
N THR A 51 17.90 0.03 30.20
CA THR A 51 18.98 -0.80 29.67
C THR A 51 19.99 0.00 28.85
N PHE A 52 19.52 0.98 28.06
CA PHE A 52 20.33 1.69 27.08
C PHE A 52 20.55 3.18 27.40
N GLY A 53 20.05 3.67 28.53
CA GLY A 53 20.09 5.08 28.90
C GLY A 53 19.09 5.94 28.11
N SER A 54 19.20 7.26 28.27
CA SER A 54 18.27 8.22 27.63
C SER A 54 18.52 8.40 26.13
N SER A 55 19.75 8.22 25.68
CA SER A 55 20.20 8.39 24.30
C SER A 55 21.27 7.39 23.95
N VAL A 56 21.23 6.86 22.73
CA VAL A 56 22.22 5.91 22.20
C VAL A 56 22.76 6.43 20.89
N ASP A 57 24.09 6.43 20.74
CA ASP A 57 24.74 6.67 19.47
C ASP A 57 24.78 5.38 18.65
N ILE A 58 24.14 5.41 17.48
CA ILE A 58 24.07 4.26 16.57
C ILE A 58 24.99 4.42 15.35
N GLY A 59 25.75 5.52 15.26
CA GLY A 59 26.80 5.73 14.27
C GLY A 59 26.35 5.48 12.83
N ILE A 60 27.07 4.58 12.12
CA ILE A 60 26.81 4.23 10.72
C ILE A 60 25.39 3.72 10.47
N LEU A 61 24.76 3.08 11.46
CA LEU A 61 23.38 2.58 11.33
C LEU A 61 22.39 3.73 11.17
N TYR A 62 22.69 4.94 11.68
CA TYR A 62 21.88 6.13 11.45
C TYR A 62 21.89 6.55 9.97
N TYR A 63 23.06 6.47 9.32
CA TYR A 63 23.19 6.77 7.88
C TYR A 63 22.46 5.74 7.02
N ILE A 64 22.54 4.46 7.38
CA ILE A 64 21.76 3.40 6.72
C ILE A 64 20.26 3.68 6.90
N TYR A 65 19.82 4.03 8.11
CA TYR A 65 18.44 4.42 8.38
C TYR A 65 18.00 5.60 7.50
N MET A 66 18.80 6.66 7.38
CA MET A 66 18.46 7.81 6.53
C MET A 66 18.33 7.41 5.06
N GLY A 67 19.25 6.57 4.55
CA GLY A 67 19.16 6.05 3.18
C GLY A 67 17.97 5.11 2.97
N LEU A 68 17.59 4.31 3.97
CA LEU A 68 16.38 3.49 3.89
C LEU A 68 15.10 4.34 4.04
N LEU A 69 15.15 5.44 4.77
CA LEU A 69 14.04 6.38 4.91
C LEU A 69 13.73 7.06 3.57
N THR A 70 14.74 7.43 2.77
CA THR A 70 14.51 7.97 1.41
C THR A 70 13.84 6.94 0.52
N VAL A 71 14.34 5.70 0.50
CA VAL A 71 13.76 4.58 -0.25
C VAL A 71 12.32 4.30 0.19
N PHE A 72 12.07 4.32 1.50
CA PHE A 72 10.75 4.10 2.08
C PHE A 72 9.78 5.20 1.65
N CYS A 73 10.13 6.48 1.79
CA CYS A 73 9.21 7.57 1.44
C CYS A 73 8.80 7.55 -0.04
N THR A 74 9.71 7.23 -0.97
CA THR A 74 9.37 7.16 -2.41
C THR A 74 8.49 5.95 -2.74
N ASN A 75 8.85 4.77 -2.23
CA ASN A 75 8.13 3.54 -2.54
C ASN A 75 6.80 3.43 -1.81
N SER A 76 6.69 3.95 -0.59
CA SER A 76 5.47 3.84 0.23
C SER A 76 4.30 4.63 -0.33
N ILE A 77 4.54 5.82 -0.89
CA ILE A 77 3.54 6.57 -1.68
C ILE A 77 3.20 5.78 -2.95
N ASN A 78 4.22 5.22 -3.63
CA ASN A 78 4.02 4.52 -4.89
C ASN A 78 3.17 3.24 -4.78
N ILE A 79 3.33 2.47 -3.70
CA ILE A 79 2.51 1.27 -3.49
C ILE A 79 1.13 1.57 -2.87
N TYR A 80 0.92 2.81 -2.41
CA TYR A 80 -0.36 3.30 -1.88
C TYR A 80 -1.01 4.24 -2.89
N ALA A 81 -1.26 3.70 -4.07
CA ALA A 81 -1.63 4.40 -5.28
C ALA A 81 -2.72 3.64 -6.04
N GLY A 82 -3.23 4.25 -7.12
CA GLY A 82 -4.04 3.54 -8.11
C GLY A 82 -5.54 3.83 -8.15
N VAL A 83 -5.97 4.88 -7.45
CA VAL A 83 -7.30 5.48 -7.63
C VAL A 83 -7.13 6.98 -7.83
N ASN A 84 -7.94 7.56 -8.71
CA ASN A 84 -7.79 8.91 -9.23
C ASN A 84 -7.68 9.99 -8.14
N GLY A 85 -6.48 10.58 -8.02
CA GLY A 85 -6.19 11.67 -7.08
C GLY A 85 -5.55 11.25 -5.76
N LEU A 86 -5.33 9.95 -5.52
CA LEU A 86 -4.82 9.46 -4.24
C LEU A 86 -3.35 9.83 -4.00
N GLU A 87 -2.49 9.69 -4.99
CA GLU A 87 -1.04 9.93 -4.90
C GLU A 87 -0.76 11.40 -4.59
N VAL A 88 -1.38 12.31 -5.35
CA VAL A 88 -1.21 13.75 -5.14
C VAL A 88 -1.98 14.21 -3.90
N GLY A 89 -3.18 13.68 -3.67
CA GLY A 89 -4.01 14.03 -2.52
C GLY A 89 -3.34 13.70 -1.20
N GLN A 90 -2.77 12.50 -1.04
CA GLN A 90 -2.07 12.13 0.20
C GLN A 90 -0.82 12.99 0.41
N ALA A 91 -0.09 13.33 -0.67
CA ALA A 91 1.07 14.21 -0.61
C ALA A 91 0.69 15.64 -0.20
N ILE A 92 -0.44 16.16 -0.68
CA ILE A 92 -0.97 17.46 -0.23
C ILE A 92 -1.27 17.43 1.26
N VAL A 93 -1.95 16.38 1.76
CA VAL A 93 -2.29 16.27 3.18
C VAL A 93 -1.04 16.20 4.05
N ILE A 94 -0.05 15.38 3.67
CA ILE A 94 1.22 15.27 4.38
C ILE A 94 2.00 16.60 4.33
N GLY A 95 2.10 17.21 3.15
CA GLY A 95 2.80 18.48 2.95
C GLY A 95 2.18 19.63 3.74
N ALA A 96 0.85 19.76 3.71
CA ALA A 96 0.13 20.76 4.50
C ALA A 96 0.30 20.51 6.01
N SER A 97 0.27 19.24 6.44
CA SER A 97 0.53 18.86 7.82
C SER A 97 1.94 19.24 8.24
N LEU A 98 2.96 18.99 7.43
CA LEU A 98 4.33 19.39 7.72
C LEU A 98 4.50 20.92 7.71
N ILE A 99 3.85 21.65 6.81
CA ILE A 99 3.88 23.12 6.81
C ILE A 99 3.33 23.65 8.13
N LEU A 100 2.16 23.16 8.57
CA LEU A 100 1.59 23.55 9.85
C LEU A 100 2.54 23.23 11.02
N PHE A 101 3.18 22.05 11.01
CA PHE A 101 4.15 21.66 12.03
C PHE A 101 5.32 22.64 12.07
N ASN A 102 5.90 22.95 10.92
CA ASN A 102 7.04 23.86 10.82
C ASN A 102 6.65 25.28 11.24
N LEU A 103 5.46 25.78 10.88
CA LEU A 103 4.97 27.09 11.33
C LEU A 103 4.83 27.17 12.85
N ILE A 104 4.34 26.11 13.50
CA ILE A 104 4.25 26.04 14.97
C ILE A 104 5.66 26.06 15.60
N GLU A 105 6.62 25.35 15.01
CA GLU A 105 7.99 25.23 15.51
C GLU A 105 8.90 26.41 15.13
N LEU A 106 8.44 27.38 14.33
CA LEU A 106 9.22 28.59 14.04
C LEU A 106 9.50 29.42 15.31
N SER A 107 8.68 29.28 16.35
CA SER A 107 8.88 29.91 17.64
C SER A 107 9.82 29.12 18.58
N SER A 108 10.32 27.96 18.13
CA SER A 108 11.20 27.07 18.90
C SER A 108 12.67 27.45 18.76
N TYR A 109 13.52 26.85 19.59
CA TYR A 109 14.98 27.06 19.55
C TYR A 109 15.59 26.71 18.18
N HIS A 110 15.04 25.67 17.52
CA HIS A 110 15.53 25.15 16.24
C HIS A 110 14.82 25.78 15.01
N TRP A 111 14.37 27.03 15.08
CA TRP A 111 13.58 27.66 14.01
C TRP A 111 14.21 27.61 12.60
N ARG A 112 15.55 27.63 12.50
CA ARG A 112 16.27 27.62 11.22
C ARG A 112 16.00 26.37 10.39
N VAL A 113 15.92 25.20 11.04
CA VAL A 113 15.67 23.93 10.32
C VAL A 113 14.21 23.84 9.87
N HIS A 114 13.30 24.46 10.61
CA HIS A 114 11.88 24.56 10.24
C HIS A 114 11.66 25.57 9.10
N LEU A 115 12.37 26.69 9.10
CA LEU A 115 12.39 27.64 7.98
C LEU A 115 12.96 26.99 6.71
N PHE A 116 14.06 26.25 6.82
CA PHE A 116 14.62 25.46 5.73
C PHE A 116 13.57 24.51 5.13
N SER A 117 12.86 23.76 5.98
CA SER A 117 11.79 22.86 5.53
C SER A 117 10.67 23.60 4.77
N LEU A 118 10.27 24.79 5.24
CA LEU A 118 9.25 25.61 4.56
C LEU A 118 9.66 26.05 3.15
N TYR A 119 10.96 26.31 2.91
CA TYR A 119 11.46 26.64 1.57
C TYR A 119 11.22 25.52 0.54
N PHE A 120 11.22 24.26 0.97
CA PHE A 120 10.90 23.13 0.10
C PHE A 120 9.39 22.86 0.04
N LEU A 121 8.72 22.88 1.20
CA LEU A 121 7.33 22.44 1.29
C LEU A 121 6.32 23.40 0.67
N ILE A 122 6.55 24.72 0.78
CA ILE A 122 5.60 25.71 0.23
C ILE A 122 5.53 25.59 -1.31
N PRO A 123 6.65 25.65 -2.07
CA PRO A 123 6.60 25.43 -3.51
C PRO A 123 6.05 24.05 -3.88
N PHE A 124 6.46 23.00 -3.14
CA PHE A 124 5.96 21.64 -3.33
C PHE A 124 4.43 21.57 -3.24
N LEU A 125 3.82 22.22 -2.24
CA LEU A 125 2.37 22.22 -2.06
C LEU A 125 1.65 22.91 -3.23
N PHE A 126 2.17 24.03 -3.73
CA PHE A 126 1.57 24.71 -4.89
C PHE A 126 1.65 23.88 -6.17
N VAL A 127 2.78 23.20 -6.41
CA VAL A 127 2.92 22.27 -7.54
C VAL A 127 1.95 21.11 -7.41
N CYS A 128 1.86 20.50 -6.23
CA CYS A 128 0.91 19.42 -5.98
C CYS A 128 -0.54 19.89 -6.15
N TRP A 129 -0.89 21.09 -5.67
CA TRP A 129 -2.23 21.65 -5.83
C TRP A 129 -2.59 21.84 -7.30
N SER A 130 -1.65 22.32 -8.12
CA SER A 130 -1.85 22.44 -9.56
C SER A 130 -2.07 21.08 -10.23
N LEU A 131 -1.23 20.09 -9.93
CA LEU A 131 -1.33 18.74 -10.45
C LEU A 131 -2.63 18.04 -10.01
N TYR A 132 -3.05 18.24 -8.76
CA TYR A 132 -4.28 17.64 -8.22
C TYR A 132 -5.53 18.11 -8.97
N ARG A 133 -5.57 19.36 -9.46
CA ARG A 133 -6.74 19.86 -10.23
C ARG A 133 -7.02 19.05 -11.49
N VAL A 134 -5.98 18.48 -12.10
CA VAL A 134 -6.05 17.67 -13.33
C VAL A 134 -5.98 16.17 -13.08
N ASN A 135 -5.48 15.74 -11.92
CA ASN A 135 -5.36 14.33 -11.53
C ASN A 135 -6.54 13.83 -10.65
N ARG A 136 -7.29 14.74 -9.99
CA ARG A 136 -8.50 14.36 -9.24
C ARG A 136 -9.54 13.71 -10.14
N TYR A 137 -10.39 12.86 -9.56
CA TYR A 137 -11.48 12.21 -10.29
C TYR A 137 -12.42 13.21 -11.00
N PRO A 138 -12.77 12.99 -12.29
CA PRO A 138 -12.16 12.03 -13.21
C PRO A 138 -10.79 12.51 -13.71
N ALA A 139 -9.76 11.67 -13.56
CA ALA A 139 -8.39 12.08 -13.87
C ALA A 139 -8.18 12.30 -15.38
N LYS A 140 -7.56 13.43 -15.73
CA LYS A 140 -7.13 13.76 -17.09
C LYS A 140 -5.69 13.36 -17.35
N VAL A 141 -4.88 13.32 -16.29
CA VAL A 141 -3.47 12.94 -16.33
C VAL A 141 -3.14 12.03 -15.16
N PHE A 142 -2.24 11.08 -15.39
CA PHE A 142 -1.63 10.25 -14.34
C PHE A 142 -0.26 10.79 -13.98
N VAL A 143 0.13 10.59 -12.73
CA VAL A 143 1.34 11.21 -12.18
C VAL A 143 2.60 10.35 -12.29
N GLY A 144 2.42 9.03 -12.40
CA GLY A 144 3.50 8.05 -12.55
C GLY A 144 4.42 7.92 -11.34
N ASP A 145 5.43 7.05 -11.50
CA ASP A 145 6.52 6.87 -10.53
C ASP A 145 7.33 8.17 -10.35
N THR A 146 7.38 9.00 -11.40
CA THR A 146 7.99 10.34 -11.39
C THR A 146 7.53 11.18 -10.20
N PHE A 147 6.22 11.31 -10.01
CA PHE A 147 5.67 12.09 -8.92
C PHE A 147 5.90 11.42 -7.57
N CYS A 148 5.67 10.11 -7.46
CA CYS A 148 5.86 9.38 -6.20
C CYS A 148 7.30 9.51 -5.68
N TYR A 149 8.29 9.44 -6.58
CA TYR A 149 9.70 9.59 -6.23
C TYR A 149 10.04 11.04 -5.87
N PHE A 150 9.47 12.01 -6.58
CA PHE A 150 9.63 13.43 -6.27
C PHE A 150 9.04 13.76 -4.88
N ALA A 151 7.81 13.35 -4.60
CA ALA A 151 7.13 13.60 -3.33
C ALA A 151 7.86 12.92 -2.16
N GLY A 152 8.14 11.62 -2.28
CA GLY A 152 8.84 10.88 -1.24
C GLY A 152 10.21 11.45 -0.91
N MET A 153 10.99 11.85 -1.91
CA MET A 153 12.29 12.48 -1.68
C MET A 153 12.18 13.84 -1.03
N THR A 154 11.22 14.68 -1.46
CA THR A 154 11.01 16.00 -0.86
C THR A 154 10.72 15.85 0.64
N PHE A 155 9.85 14.91 1.01
CA PHE A 155 9.55 14.61 2.41
C PHE A 155 10.75 14.06 3.18
N ALA A 156 11.52 13.13 2.60
CA ALA A 156 12.70 12.58 3.24
C ALA A 156 13.78 13.66 3.48
N VAL A 157 14.02 14.56 2.51
CA VAL A 157 14.97 15.67 2.65
C VAL A 157 14.59 16.58 3.80
N VAL A 158 13.34 17.07 3.83
CA VAL A 158 12.92 17.99 4.91
C VAL A 158 12.85 17.29 6.25
N GLY A 159 12.48 16.00 6.31
CA GLY A 159 12.43 15.25 7.57
C GLY A 159 13.80 14.95 8.15
N ILE A 160 14.78 14.62 7.30
CA ILE A 160 16.16 14.29 7.72
C ILE A 160 16.91 15.56 8.12
N LEU A 161 17.00 16.56 7.22
CA LEU A 161 17.72 17.81 7.53
C LEU A 161 16.97 18.70 8.52
N GLY A 162 15.65 18.51 8.63
CA GLY A 162 14.82 19.16 9.64
C GLY A 162 14.89 18.53 11.03
N HIS A 163 15.57 17.38 11.19
CA HIS A 163 15.63 16.60 12.43
C HIS A 163 14.26 16.20 13.01
N PHE A 164 13.22 16.11 12.17
CA PHE A 164 11.87 15.70 12.57
C PHE A 164 11.38 14.44 11.85
N SER A 165 12.30 13.54 11.45
CA SER A 165 11.99 12.27 10.78
C SER A 165 10.98 11.40 11.54
N LYS A 166 10.96 11.45 12.88
CA LYS A 166 9.95 10.78 13.72
C LYS A 166 8.54 11.35 13.47
N THR A 167 8.41 12.68 13.47
CA THR A 167 7.14 13.36 13.17
C THR A 167 6.70 13.10 11.74
N LEU A 168 7.65 13.09 10.79
CA LEU A 168 7.39 12.71 9.40
C LEU A 168 6.76 11.31 9.31
N LEU A 169 7.35 10.31 9.97
CA LEU A 169 6.83 8.95 9.97
C LEU A 169 5.42 8.84 10.58
N LEU A 170 5.07 9.69 11.56
CA LEU A 170 3.71 9.76 12.10
C LEU A 170 2.71 10.28 11.07
N PHE A 171 3.09 11.21 10.20
CA PHE A 171 2.24 11.66 9.09
C PHE A 171 2.18 10.64 7.95
N PHE A 172 3.19 9.78 7.81
CA PHE A 172 3.22 8.65 6.87
C PHE A 172 2.47 7.40 7.37
N LEU A 173 1.69 7.49 8.46
CA LEU A 173 1.12 6.31 9.09
C LEU A 173 0.23 5.47 8.15
N PRO A 174 -0.66 6.03 7.31
CA PRO A 174 -1.40 5.24 6.32
C PRO A 174 -0.51 4.49 5.33
N GLN A 175 0.58 5.12 4.88
CA GLN A 175 1.57 4.53 3.97
C GLN A 175 2.35 3.40 4.64
N ILE A 176 2.77 3.59 5.90
CA ILE A 176 3.41 2.55 6.73
C ILE A 176 2.47 1.35 6.87
N VAL A 177 1.21 1.62 7.22
CA VAL A 177 0.17 0.60 7.40
C VAL A 177 -0.06 -0.18 6.10
N ASN A 178 -0.15 0.50 4.96
CA ASN A 178 -0.26 -0.15 3.65
C ASN A 178 0.98 -0.97 3.29
N PHE A 179 2.18 -0.47 3.57
CA PHE A 179 3.44 -1.18 3.34
C PHE A 179 3.54 -2.45 4.18
N LEU A 180 3.26 -2.38 5.48
CA LEU A 180 3.26 -3.54 6.38
C LEU A 180 2.21 -4.56 5.97
N TYR A 181 1.01 -4.12 5.60
CA TYR A 181 -0.04 -5.02 5.13
C TYR A 181 0.32 -5.69 3.79
N SER A 182 0.98 -4.95 2.89
CA SER A 182 1.45 -5.45 1.59
C SER A 182 2.64 -6.39 1.69
N THR A 183 3.36 -6.41 2.81
CA THR A 183 4.65 -7.10 2.99
C THR A 183 4.61 -8.58 2.55
N PRO A 184 3.62 -9.41 2.92
CA PRO A 184 3.59 -10.80 2.48
C PRO A 184 3.57 -10.97 0.95
N GLN A 185 2.92 -10.06 0.23
CA GLN A 185 2.93 -10.05 -1.24
C GLN A 185 4.24 -9.48 -1.79
N LEU A 186 4.73 -8.37 -1.24
CA LEU A 186 5.97 -7.72 -1.72
C LEU A 186 7.20 -8.61 -1.59
N PHE A 187 7.27 -9.45 -0.55
CA PHE A 187 8.35 -10.41 -0.33
C PHE A 187 8.08 -11.79 -0.96
N GLY A 188 6.99 -11.96 -1.70
CA GLY A 188 6.66 -13.21 -2.40
C GLY A 188 6.28 -14.37 -1.47
N LEU A 189 5.89 -14.11 -0.22
CA LEU A 189 5.34 -15.12 0.68
C LEU A 189 3.94 -15.56 0.23
N ILE A 190 3.17 -14.61 -0.31
CA ILE A 190 1.90 -14.82 -1.00
C ILE A 190 2.07 -14.33 -2.44
N PRO A 191 1.50 -15.00 -3.46
CA PRO A 191 1.57 -14.55 -4.84
C PRO A 191 1.13 -13.08 -5.00
N CYS A 192 2.00 -12.29 -5.63
CA CYS A 192 1.77 -10.87 -5.86
C CYS A 192 1.48 -10.64 -7.35
N PRO A 193 0.24 -10.29 -7.73
CA PRO A 193 -0.03 -9.92 -9.11
C PRO A 193 0.64 -8.59 -9.46
N ARG A 194 0.84 -8.34 -10.76
CA ARG A 194 1.45 -7.08 -11.24
C ARG A 194 0.65 -5.86 -10.82
N HIS A 195 -0.68 -5.95 -10.90
CA HIS A 195 -1.60 -4.89 -10.48
C HIS A 195 -2.44 -5.37 -9.30
N ARG A 196 -2.46 -4.60 -8.22
CA ARG A 196 -3.22 -4.86 -6.98
C ARG A 196 -4.34 -3.84 -6.76
N LEU A 197 -4.71 -3.16 -7.84
CA LEU A 197 -5.75 -2.14 -7.92
C LEU A 197 -7.12 -2.79 -7.71
N PRO A 198 -8.08 -2.10 -7.09
CA PRO A 198 -9.44 -2.59 -7.02
C PRO A 198 -10.03 -2.79 -8.42
N ARG A 199 -10.97 -3.73 -8.54
CA ARG A 199 -11.64 -4.05 -9.81
C ARG A 199 -12.84 -3.14 -10.01
N TYR A 200 -12.90 -2.43 -11.12
CA TYR A 200 -14.10 -1.68 -11.51
C TYR A 200 -15.13 -2.61 -12.16
N ASP A 201 -16.39 -2.51 -11.72
CA ASP A 201 -17.51 -3.19 -12.37
C ASP A 201 -18.37 -2.18 -13.16
N PRO A 202 -18.44 -2.28 -14.50
CA PRO A 202 -19.25 -1.39 -15.33
C PRO A 202 -20.76 -1.48 -15.07
N ALA A 203 -21.24 -2.59 -14.49
CA ALA A 203 -22.68 -2.80 -14.28
C ALA A 203 -23.24 -1.93 -13.14
N ASP A 204 -22.49 -1.78 -12.06
CA ASP A 204 -22.87 -0.95 -10.90
C ASP A 204 -22.10 0.38 -10.82
N GLY A 205 -21.01 0.53 -11.57
CA GLY A 205 -20.16 1.71 -11.56
C GLY A 205 -19.31 1.84 -10.29
N LEU A 206 -19.05 0.72 -9.59
CA LEU A 206 -18.35 0.68 -8.31
C LEU A 206 -17.01 -0.05 -8.40
N LEU A 207 -16.14 0.24 -7.43
CA LEU A 207 -14.89 -0.47 -7.19
C LEU A 207 -15.11 -1.60 -6.19
N HIS A 208 -14.70 -2.81 -6.58
CA HIS A 208 -14.74 -4.02 -5.78
C HIS A 208 -13.32 -4.45 -5.37
N PRO A 209 -13.15 -5.15 -4.24
CA PRO A 209 -11.87 -5.74 -3.86
C PRO A 209 -11.34 -6.67 -4.96
N SER A 210 -10.08 -6.47 -5.33
CA SER A 210 -9.37 -7.37 -6.25
C SER A 210 -8.78 -8.57 -5.49
N ARG A 211 -8.67 -9.71 -6.18
CA ARG A 211 -8.26 -10.99 -5.59
C ARG A 211 -7.15 -11.66 -6.40
N VAL A 212 -6.37 -12.50 -5.74
CA VAL A 212 -5.35 -13.37 -6.33
C VAL A 212 -5.73 -14.83 -6.11
N ARG A 213 -5.55 -15.66 -7.14
CA ARG A 213 -5.83 -17.09 -7.12
C ARG A 213 -4.54 -17.88 -7.24
N PHE A 214 -4.39 -18.91 -6.45
CA PHE A 214 -3.24 -19.79 -6.50
C PHE A 214 -3.54 -21.16 -5.90
N HIS A 215 -2.74 -22.14 -6.30
CA HIS A 215 -2.81 -23.48 -5.72
C HIS A 215 -2.15 -23.47 -4.32
N PRO A 216 -2.78 -23.96 -3.24
CA PRO A 216 -2.23 -23.93 -1.87
C PRO A 216 -0.84 -24.57 -1.75
N LYS A 217 -0.65 -25.70 -2.44
CA LYS A 217 0.65 -26.41 -2.52
C LYS A 217 1.79 -25.60 -3.14
N SER A 218 1.50 -24.50 -3.86
CA SER A 218 2.54 -23.64 -4.45
C SER A 218 3.20 -22.71 -3.42
N LEU A 219 2.59 -22.54 -2.23
CA LEU A 219 3.13 -21.67 -1.20
C LEU A 219 4.27 -22.33 -0.43
N SER A 220 5.30 -21.53 -0.15
CA SER A 220 6.36 -21.88 0.80
C SER A 220 5.80 -22.08 2.21
N ARG A 221 6.50 -22.82 3.08
CA ARG A 221 6.07 -23.02 4.50
C ARG A 221 5.82 -21.70 5.23
N PRO A 222 6.68 -20.66 5.11
CA PRO A 222 6.41 -19.35 5.69
C PRO A 222 5.16 -18.69 5.07
N GLY A 223 4.95 -18.83 3.76
CA GLY A 223 3.75 -18.33 3.08
C GLY A 223 2.47 -18.97 3.59
N GLN A 224 2.46 -20.29 3.77
CA GLN A 224 1.34 -21.03 4.35
C GLN A 224 1.05 -20.57 5.78
N PHE A 225 2.09 -20.43 6.61
CA PHE A 225 1.93 -19.93 7.97
C PHE A 225 1.31 -18.52 8.00
N VAL A 226 1.82 -17.59 7.18
CA VAL A 226 1.27 -16.23 7.09
C VAL A 226 -0.19 -16.26 6.64
N LEU A 227 -0.52 -17.07 5.63
CA LEU A 227 -1.90 -17.22 5.15
C LEU A 227 -2.82 -17.73 6.25
N THR A 228 -2.42 -18.77 6.99
CA THR A 228 -3.20 -19.32 8.10
C THR A 228 -3.41 -18.30 9.21
N VAL A 229 -2.36 -17.58 9.64
CA VAL A 229 -2.46 -16.55 10.68
C VAL A 229 -3.37 -15.42 10.22
N PHE A 230 -3.20 -14.92 8.99
CA PHE A 230 -3.98 -13.80 8.48
C PHE A 230 -5.47 -14.17 8.30
N SER A 231 -5.74 -15.41 7.86
CA SER A 231 -7.09 -15.94 7.77
C SER A 231 -7.72 -16.13 9.15
N TYR A 232 -6.96 -16.64 10.13
CA TYR A 232 -7.43 -16.84 11.50
C TYR A 232 -7.77 -15.51 12.20
N VAL A 233 -6.95 -14.48 12.00
CA VAL A 233 -7.19 -13.13 12.54
C VAL A 233 -8.31 -12.39 11.78
N GLY A 234 -8.77 -12.92 10.64
CA GLY A 234 -9.82 -12.30 9.82
C GLY A 234 -9.35 -11.05 9.06
N ILE A 235 -8.04 -10.94 8.83
CA ILE A 235 -7.43 -9.84 8.06
C ILE A 235 -7.71 -10.04 6.57
N ILE A 236 -7.71 -11.29 6.10
CA ILE A 236 -7.94 -11.68 4.71
C ILE A 236 -9.19 -12.57 4.60
N GLU A 237 -9.93 -12.43 3.51
CA GLU A 237 -10.97 -13.38 3.13
C GLU A 237 -10.35 -14.45 2.23
N CYS A 238 -10.45 -15.73 2.63
CA CYS A 238 -10.04 -16.86 1.81
C CYS A 238 -11.29 -17.59 1.31
N LYS A 239 -11.41 -17.74 -0.02
CA LYS A 239 -12.44 -18.60 -0.62
C LYS A 239 -11.77 -19.81 -1.26
N LEU A 240 -12.26 -20.99 -0.92
CA LEU A 240 -11.98 -22.20 -1.69
C LEU A 240 -12.86 -22.19 -2.94
N CYS A 241 -12.24 -22.16 -4.11
CA CYS A 241 -12.93 -22.29 -5.38
C CYS A 241 -12.63 -23.69 -5.95
N PRO A 242 -13.66 -24.55 -6.11
CA PRO A 242 -13.52 -25.74 -6.94
C PRO A 242 -13.61 -25.30 -8.40
N ASP A 243 -12.48 -25.23 -9.11
CA ASP A 243 -12.53 -25.01 -10.56
C ASP A 243 -12.87 -26.33 -11.28
N CYS A 244 -13.96 -26.32 -12.04
CA CYS A 244 -14.15 -27.23 -13.16
C CYS A 244 -13.43 -26.61 -14.35
N ILE A 245 -12.30 -27.17 -14.77
CA ILE A 245 -11.57 -26.73 -15.97
C ILE A 245 -12.56 -26.68 -17.16
N PRO A 246 -12.82 -25.54 -17.80
CA PRO A 246 -13.59 -25.52 -19.04
C PRO A 246 -12.75 -26.18 -20.13
N ASN A 247 -13.33 -27.20 -20.78
CA ASN A 247 -12.73 -27.90 -21.91
C ASN A 247 -12.17 -26.89 -22.92
N ILE A 248 -10.86 -26.94 -23.16
CA ILE A 248 -10.31 -26.45 -24.42
C ILE A 248 -10.86 -27.39 -25.48
N SER A 249 -11.93 -26.97 -26.17
CA SER A 249 -12.36 -27.64 -27.39
C SER A 249 -11.28 -27.40 -28.44
N THR A 250 -10.35 -28.36 -28.59
CA THR A 250 -9.56 -28.47 -29.79
C THR A 250 -10.52 -28.71 -30.96
N SER A 251 -10.80 -27.64 -31.71
CA SER A 251 -11.47 -27.71 -33.01
C SER A 251 -10.65 -28.60 -33.96
N PRO A 252 -11.29 -29.43 -34.80
CA PRO A 252 -10.58 -30.21 -35.81
C PRO A 252 -10.04 -29.26 -36.88
N THR A 253 -8.72 -29.21 -37.05
CA THR A 253 -8.08 -28.45 -38.12
C THR A 253 -8.37 -29.14 -39.46
N THR A 254 -9.07 -28.42 -40.32
CA THR A 254 -9.33 -28.71 -41.73
C THR A 254 -8.01 -28.83 -42.52
N GLY A 255 -8.04 -29.73 -43.51
CA GLY A 255 -6.97 -30.18 -44.39
C GLY A 255 -5.85 -29.21 -44.80
N MET A 256 -4.63 -29.74 -44.79
CA MET A 256 -3.61 -29.39 -45.78
C MET A 256 -3.34 -30.61 -46.66
N ILE A 257 -3.57 -30.42 -47.95
CA ILE A 257 -3.25 -31.33 -49.04
C ILE A 257 -1.72 -31.41 -49.13
N VAL A 258 -1.16 -32.60 -48.98
CA VAL A 258 0.17 -32.94 -49.48
C VAL A 258 0.01 -34.07 -50.49
N SER A 259 0.27 -33.73 -51.73
CA SER A 259 0.44 -34.63 -52.86
C SER A 259 1.66 -35.54 -52.66
N GLN A 260 1.49 -36.86 -52.85
CA GLN A 260 2.51 -37.71 -53.47
C GLN A 260 1.95 -39.11 -53.86
N LEU A 261 1.83 -39.27 -55.18
CA LEU A 261 2.09 -40.43 -56.05
C LEU A 261 2.16 -41.89 -55.50
N SER A 262 1.35 -42.72 -56.18
CA SER A 262 1.59 -44.09 -56.73
C SER A 262 1.98 -45.25 -55.81
N HIS A 263 1.11 -46.25 -55.69
CA HIS A 263 1.21 -47.54 -56.42
C HIS A 263 -0.01 -48.45 -56.17
N GLU A 264 -0.26 -49.30 -57.16
CA GLU A 264 -1.34 -50.28 -57.31
C GLU A 264 -1.32 -51.40 -56.24
N ASN A 265 -2.49 -51.94 -55.84
CA ASN A 265 -2.92 -53.28 -56.26
C ASN A 265 -4.24 -53.76 -55.61
N MET A 266 -4.88 -54.64 -56.37
CA MET A 266 -6.12 -55.41 -56.22
C MET A 266 -6.28 -56.28 -54.96
N SER A 267 -7.56 -56.64 -54.75
CA SER A 267 -8.12 -57.93 -54.26
C SER A 267 -8.69 -58.00 -52.84
N SER A 268 -10.03 -58.12 -52.79
CA SER A 268 -10.85 -59.10 -52.05
C SER A 268 -10.50 -59.44 -50.60
N ASP A 269 -11.44 -59.24 -49.67
CA ASP A 269 -12.23 -60.35 -49.11
C ASP A 269 -13.24 -59.86 -48.06
N GLU A 270 -14.45 -60.42 -48.16
CA GLU A 270 -15.50 -60.38 -47.18
C GLU A 270 -15.15 -61.30 -46.01
N GLU A 271 -14.93 -60.76 -44.81
CA GLU A 271 -15.31 -61.39 -43.53
C GLU A 271 -14.81 -60.53 -42.37
N GLN A 272 -15.73 -59.90 -41.63
CA GLN A 272 -15.72 -59.74 -40.17
C GLN A 272 -16.80 -58.74 -39.74
N THR A 273 -18.04 -59.07 -40.07
CA THR A 273 -19.24 -58.38 -39.59
C THR A 273 -19.67 -58.96 -38.23
N SER A 274 -18.76 -58.99 -37.25
CA SER A 274 -19.06 -59.54 -35.92
C SER A 274 -18.40 -58.82 -34.73
N GLU A 275 -17.49 -57.86 -34.95
CA GLU A 275 -16.93 -57.02 -33.87
C GLU A 275 -17.67 -55.69 -33.64
N ARG A 276 -18.47 -55.24 -34.60
CA ARG A 276 -19.21 -53.95 -34.50
C ARG A 276 -20.40 -53.93 -33.55
N GLN A 277 -20.81 -55.07 -32.99
CA GLN A 277 -21.94 -55.14 -32.05
C GLN A 277 -21.53 -55.33 -30.58
N ARG A 278 -20.24 -55.52 -30.25
CA ARG A 278 -19.77 -55.60 -28.85
C ARG A 278 -19.21 -54.30 -28.26
N ALA A 279 -19.20 -53.21 -29.03
CA ALA A 279 -18.68 -51.91 -28.59
C ALA A 279 -19.76 -50.93 -28.08
N ARG A 280 -21.02 -51.36 -27.91
CA ARG A 280 -22.16 -50.47 -27.57
C ARG A 280 -22.74 -50.62 -26.16
N SER A 281 -22.05 -51.30 -25.24
CA SER A 281 -22.51 -51.48 -23.85
C SER A 281 -21.47 -51.07 -22.80
N ARG A 282 -20.60 -50.09 -23.10
CA ARG A 282 -19.85 -49.38 -22.06
C ARG A 282 -20.51 -48.03 -21.82
N SER A 283 -21.21 -47.93 -20.69
CA SER A 283 -21.56 -46.66 -20.08
C SER A 283 -20.29 -45.78 -20.01
N PRO A 284 -20.39 -44.46 -20.25
CA PRO A 284 -19.22 -43.61 -20.11
C PRO A 284 -18.81 -43.66 -18.64
N VAL A 285 -17.62 -44.22 -18.38
CA VAL A 285 -16.92 -44.03 -17.11
C VAL A 285 -16.73 -42.52 -17.01
N GLN A 286 -17.52 -41.88 -16.13
CA GLN A 286 -17.25 -40.52 -15.68
C GLN A 286 -15.92 -40.57 -14.92
N THR A 287 -14.82 -40.41 -15.64
CA THR A 287 -13.54 -40.08 -15.05
C THR A 287 -13.74 -38.72 -14.38
N LYS A 288 -13.93 -38.70 -13.05
CA LYS A 288 -13.93 -37.46 -12.27
C LYS A 288 -12.64 -36.73 -12.62
N LEU A 289 -12.73 -35.61 -13.33
CA LEU A 289 -11.61 -34.68 -13.48
C LEU A 289 -11.14 -34.34 -12.05
N PRO A 290 -9.83 -34.35 -11.76
CA PRO A 290 -9.35 -33.95 -10.46
C PRO A 290 -9.77 -32.49 -10.23
N THR A 291 -10.67 -32.28 -9.28
CA THR A 291 -11.03 -30.94 -8.81
C THR A 291 -9.83 -30.42 -8.04
N GLU A 292 -9.01 -29.58 -8.67
CA GLU A 292 -7.89 -28.96 -7.98
C GLU A 292 -8.42 -27.86 -7.05
N GLU A 293 -8.00 -27.91 -5.79
CA GLU A 293 -8.40 -26.96 -4.76
C GLU A 293 -7.63 -25.65 -4.97
N ILE A 294 -8.31 -24.61 -5.44
CA ILE A 294 -7.71 -23.28 -5.63
C ILE A 294 -8.17 -22.37 -4.50
N VAL A 295 -7.23 -21.64 -3.92
CA VAL A 295 -7.51 -20.62 -2.91
C VAL A 295 -7.50 -19.25 -3.56
N GLU A 296 -8.56 -18.50 -3.32
CA GLU A 296 -8.71 -17.11 -3.72
C GLU A 296 -8.59 -16.22 -2.47
N VAL A 297 -7.69 -15.23 -2.53
CA VAL A 297 -7.41 -14.29 -1.43
C VAL A 297 -7.50 -12.86 -1.92
N ASP A 298 -8.02 -11.95 -1.11
CA ASP A 298 -7.99 -10.51 -1.44
C ASP A 298 -6.55 -9.98 -1.56
N ASN A 299 -6.33 -9.04 -2.48
CA ASN A 299 -5.04 -8.37 -2.59
C ASN A 299 -4.74 -7.55 -1.32
N LEU A 300 -3.51 -7.66 -0.82
CA LEU A 300 -3.11 -7.09 0.46
C LEU A 300 -2.73 -5.62 0.29
N THR A 301 -3.73 -4.76 0.13
CA THR A 301 -3.58 -3.29 0.16
C THR A 301 -4.68 -2.67 1.01
N VAL A 302 -4.39 -1.50 1.61
CA VAL A 302 -5.37 -0.77 2.42
C VAL A 302 -6.61 -0.39 1.60
N ILE A 303 -6.45 -0.16 0.29
CA ILE A 303 -7.57 0.13 -0.62
C ILE A 303 -8.53 -1.08 -0.69
N ASN A 304 -8.01 -2.28 -0.98
CA ASN A 304 -8.85 -3.49 -1.04
C ASN A 304 -9.44 -3.84 0.34
N MET A 305 -8.66 -3.66 1.42
CA MET A 305 -9.16 -3.86 2.78
C MET A 305 -10.31 -2.91 3.11
N MET A 306 -10.20 -1.63 2.74
CA MET A 306 -11.26 -0.65 2.95
C MET A 306 -12.53 -1.02 2.17
N LEU A 307 -12.42 -1.40 0.90
CA LEU A 307 -13.56 -1.82 0.08
C LEU A 307 -14.20 -3.11 0.60
N ARG A 308 -13.40 -4.02 1.18
CA ARG A 308 -13.92 -5.22 1.84
C ARG A 308 -14.73 -4.89 3.09
N VAL A 309 -14.24 -3.97 3.93
CA VAL A 309 -14.89 -3.60 5.20
C VAL A 309 -16.09 -2.69 4.99
N LEU A 310 -15.98 -1.71 4.09
CA LEU A 310 -16.98 -0.66 3.89
C LEU A 310 -17.92 -0.92 2.71
N GLY A 311 -17.73 -2.03 2.00
CA GLY A 311 -18.43 -2.40 0.78
C GLY A 311 -17.89 -1.71 -0.49
N PRO A 312 -18.35 -2.15 -1.67
CA PRO A 312 -18.01 -1.53 -2.95
C PRO A 312 -18.43 -0.06 -3.00
N ARG A 313 -17.59 0.80 -3.59
CA ARG A 313 -17.80 2.24 -3.62
C ARG A 313 -17.35 2.85 -4.93
N ASN A 314 -17.90 4.02 -5.26
CA ASN A 314 -17.40 4.79 -6.38
C ASN A 314 -15.92 5.18 -6.16
N GLU A 315 -15.15 5.30 -7.22
CA GLU A 315 -13.72 5.68 -7.16
C GLU A 315 -13.48 7.02 -6.44
N GLN A 316 -14.33 8.03 -6.68
CA GLN A 316 -14.22 9.32 -6.00
C GLN A 316 -14.43 9.18 -4.49
N GLN A 317 -15.46 8.41 -4.10
CA GLN A 317 -15.76 8.15 -2.69
C GLN A 317 -14.63 7.35 -2.01
N THR A 318 -14.06 6.40 -2.74
CA THR A 318 -12.91 5.59 -2.30
C THR A 318 -11.73 6.51 -1.99
N THR A 319 -11.35 7.36 -2.93
CA THR A 319 -10.26 8.34 -2.76
C THR A 319 -10.53 9.29 -1.60
N ASN A 320 -11.73 9.89 -1.53
CA ASN A 320 -12.10 10.80 -0.44
C ASN A 320 -12.04 10.11 0.93
N THR A 321 -12.46 8.86 1.03
CA THR A 321 -12.40 8.09 2.30
C THR A 321 -10.96 7.86 2.74
N LEU A 322 -10.07 7.52 1.81
CA LEU A 322 -8.64 7.32 2.09
C LEU A 322 -7.94 8.64 2.48
N LEU A 323 -8.31 9.76 1.85
CA LEU A 323 -7.78 11.08 2.20
C LEU A 323 -8.31 11.58 3.54
N LEU A 324 -9.58 11.32 3.87
CA LEU A 324 -10.13 11.62 5.20
C LEU A 324 -9.41 10.81 6.28
N LEU A 325 -9.16 9.53 6.02
CA LEU A 325 -8.34 8.70 6.90
C LEU A 325 -6.95 9.30 7.07
N GLN A 326 -6.30 9.75 5.99
CA GLN A 326 -5.01 10.43 6.03
C GLN A 326 -5.03 11.73 6.86
N VAL A 327 -6.08 12.55 6.76
CA VAL A 327 -6.23 13.81 7.54
C VAL A 327 -6.44 13.52 9.04
N SER A 328 -7.09 12.42 9.38
CA SER A 328 -7.42 12.08 10.77
C SER A 328 -6.18 11.89 11.66
N PHE A 329 -5.06 11.38 11.10
CA PHE A 329 -3.84 11.12 11.88
C PHE A 329 -3.10 12.40 12.27
N PRO A 330 -2.74 13.32 11.35
CA PRO A 330 -2.19 14.62 11.72
C PRO A 330 -3.10 15.39 12.66
N LEU A 331 -4.42 15.40 12.39
CA LEU A 331 -5.37 16.12 13.24
C LEU A 331 -5.35 15.58 14.68
N ASN A 332 -5.36 14.26 14.87
CA ASN A 332 -5.27 13.65 16.20
C ASN A 332 -3.97 14.04 16.92
N LEU A 333 -2.85 14.05 16.20
CA LEU A 333 -1.55 14.46 16.73
C LEU A 333 -1.57 15.93 17.19
N TYR A 334 -2.10 16.83 16.36
CA TYR A 334 -2.23 18.25 16.71
C TYR A 334 -3.16 18.49 17.88
N LEU A 335 -4.30 17.80 17.95
CA LEU A 335 -5.22 17.90 19.08
C LEU A 335 -4.59 17.42 20.39
N LYS A 336 -3.82 16.33 20.36
CA LYS A 336 -3.06 15.86 21.53
C LYS A 336 -2.03 16.90 21.96
N ARG A 337 -1.27 17.44 21.01
CA ARG A 337 -0.26 18.48 21.28
C ARG A 337 -0.88 19.76 21.85
N ALA A 338 -2.00 20.22 21.29
CA ALA A 338 -2.72 21.39 21.79
C ALA A 338 -3.16 21.18 23.24
N LYS A 339 -3.70 19.99 23.57
CA LYS A 339 -4.09 19.64 24.95
C LYS A 339 -2.91 19.67 25.93
N THR A 340 -1.73 19.21 25.53
CA THR A 340 -0.53 19.24 26.38
C THR A 340 0.09 20.63 26.51
N SER A 341 -0.05 21.49 25.49
CA SER A 341 0.53 22.85 25.50
C SER A 341 -0.38 23.91 26.11
N PHE A 342 -1.72 23.74 26.11
CA PHE A 342 -2.69 24.76 26.56
C PHE A 342 -3.11 24.72 28.05
N CYS A 343 -2.33 24.12 28.95
CA CYS A 343 -2.55 24.27 30.40
C CYS A 343 -1.20 24.34 31.15
N PRO A 344 -0.90 25.44 31.89
CA PRO A 344 -1.74 25.94 32.99
C PRO A 344 -1.81 27.48 33.15
N LYS A 345 -2.15 28.28 32.12
CA LYS A 345 -2.31 29.75 32.31
C LYS A 345 -3.55 30.43 31.70
N LEU A 346 -4.40 29.77 30.91
CA LEU A 346 -5.51 30.44 30.19
C LEU A 346 -6.90 29.80 30.33
N LEU A 347 -7.10 28.83 31.24
CA LEU A 347 -8.35 28.05 31.35
C LEU A 347 -9.31 28.56 32.45
N ASN A 348 -9.70 29.83 32.41
CA ASN A 348 -10.67 30.40 33.38
C ASN A 348 -12.11 30.60 32.86
N ASN A 349 -12.49 30.04 31.69
CA ASN A 349 -13.89 30.09 31.25
C ASN A 349 -14.43 28.68 30.94
N ARG A 350 -15.33 28.19 31.80
CA ARG A 350 -15.90 26.83 31.77
C ARG A 350 -16.94 26.61 30.67
N GLN A 351 -17.56 27.66 30.13
CA GLN A 351 -18.79 27.51 29.35
C GLN A 351 -18.58 27.11 27.86
N VAL A 352 -17.47 27.52 27.24
CA VAL A 352 -17.16 27.17 25.83
C VAL A 352 -16.61 25.73 25.71
N ARG A 353 -16.33 25.08 26.86
CA ARG A 353 -15.66 23.77 26.96
C ARG A 353 -16.54 22.58 26.56
N ILE A 354 -17.87 22.70 26.61
CA ILE A 354 -18.75 21.52 26.56
C ILE A 354 -19.38 21.39 25.17
N ASP A 355 -19.97 22.45 24.62
CA ASP A 355 -20.80 22.30 23.42
C ASP A 355 -20.02 22.09 22.11
N MET A 356 -18.84 22.70 21.96
CA MET A 356 -18.03 22.52 20.74
C MET A 356 -17.16 21.26 20.79
N LEU A 357 -16.75 20.85 22.00
CA LEU A 357 -15.87 19.71 22.24
C LEU A 357 -16.64 18.39 22.17
N ASP A 358 -17.86 18.35 22.71
CA ASP A 358 -18.71 17.15 22.62
C ASP A 358 -19.18 16.94 21.18
N HIS A 359 -19.50 17.99 20.41
CA HIS A 359 -19.95 17.79 19.02
C HIS A 359 -18.85 17.25 18.08
N LEU A 360 -17.58 17.65 18.29
CA LEU A 360 -16.43 17.22 17.48
C LEU A 360 -15.82 15.89 17.97
N LEU A 361 -15.81 15.65 19.29
CA LEU A 361 -15.42 14.35 19.85
C LEU A 361 -16.44 13.27 19.50
N THR A 362 -17.73 13.58 19.47
CA THR A 362 -18.77 12.60 19.08
C THR A 362 -18.68 12.26 17.59
N SER A 363 -18.31 13.22 16.72
CA SER A 363 -18.16 12.94 15.28
C SER A 363 -16.90 12.12 14.95
N THR A 364 -15.78 12.41 15.64
CA THR A 364 -14.52 11.65 15.48
C THR A 364 -14.53 10.33 16.22
N SER A 365 -15.15 10.24 17.40
CA SER A 365 -15.36 8.98 18.11
C SER A 365 -16.35 8.10 17.38
N ASN A 366 -17.42 8.63 16.75
CA ASN A 366 -18.33 7.83 15.93
C ASN A 366 -17.64 7.32 14.66
N LEU A 367 -16.79 8.11 13.99
CA LEU A 367 -16.01 7.60 12.86
C LEU A 367 -15.01 6.51 13.32
N PHE A 368 -14.34 6.72 14.46
CA PHE A 368 -13.44 5.74 15.06
C PHE A 368 -14.18 4.52 15.62
N HIS A 369 -15.42 4.65 16.10
CA HIS A 369 -16.28 3.56 16.57
C HIS A 369 -16.89 2.80 15.40
N THR A 370 -17.30 3.47 14.32
CA THR A 370 -17.72 2.82 13.09
C THR A 370 -16.57 2.04 12.47
N ILE A 371 -15.34 2.57 12.52
CA ILE A 371 -14.13 1.88 12.05
C ILE A 371 -13.68 0.79 13.04
N SER A 372 -13.78 0.99 14.37
CA SER A 372 -13.34 0.01 15.39
C SER A 372 -14.41 -0.98 15.86
N SER A 373 -15.67 -0.82 15.44
CA SER A 373 -16.78 -1.78 15.63
C SER A 373 -16.62 -3.00 14.71
N PHE A 374 -15.84 -2.90 13.63
CA PHE A 374 -15.45 -4.06 12.84
C PHE A 374 -14.32 -4.82 13.56
N SER A 375 -14.64 -6.02 14.05
CA SER A 375 -13.71 -6.94 14.75
C SER A 375 -12.34 -7.06 14.07
N SER A 376 -12.33 -7.12 12.73
CA SER A 376 -11.11 -7.21 11.90
C SER A 376 -10.25 -5.93 11.88
N VAL A 377 -10.88 -4.76 12.00
CA VAL A 377 -10.20 -3.45 11.95
C VAL A 377 -9.64 -3.09 13.33
N ARG A 378 -10.31 -3.53 14.40
CA ARG A 378 -9.82 -3.42 15.77
C ARG A 378 -8.50 -4.19 15.96
N ALA A 379 -8.37 -5.40 15.39
CA ALA A 379 -7.12 -6.16 15.46
C ALA A 379 -5.95 -5.46 14.74
N PHE A 380 -6.22 -4.86 13.57
CA PHE A 380 -5.20 -4.22 12.75
C PHE A 380 -4.76 -2.85 13.28
N PHE A 381 -5.70 -1.98 13.67
CA PHE A 381 -5.36 -0.69 14.26
C PHE A 381 -4.86 -0.83 15.69
N CYS A 382 -5.40 -1.75 16.51
CA CYS A 382 -4.88 -1.96 17.87
C CYS A 382 -3.47 -2.59 17.83
N GLY A 383 -3.18 -3.48 16.87
CA GLY A 383 -1.82 -4.03 16.67
C GLY A 383 -0.79 -2.97 16.23
N ALA A 384 -1.17 -2.02 15.37
CA ALA A 384 -0.30 -0.92 14.95
C ALA A 384 -0.18 0.22 15.99
N LEU A 385 -1.18 0.40 16.86
CA LEU A 385 -1.20 1.46 17.90
C LEU A 385 -0.61 1.03 19.26
N VAL A 386 -0.26 -0.24 19.49
CA VAL A 386 0.29 -0.69 20.79
C VAL A 386 1.74 -0.25 21.02
N ALA A 387 2.37 0.46 20.06
CA ALA A 387 3.42 1.39 20.42
C ALA A 387 2.80 2.58 21.18
N ARG A 388 2.65 2.44 22.51
CA ARG A 388 2.55 3.57 23.44
C ARG A 388 3.76 4.48 23.21
N PHE A 389 3.68 5.34 22.21
CA PHE A 389 4.51 6.53 22.12
C PHE A 389 3.96 7.52 23.14
N THR A 390 4.28 7.25 24.41
CA THR A 390 4.41 8.30 25.41
C THR A 390 5.60 9.15 24.99
N LEU A 391 5.31 10.26 24.29
CA LEU A 391 6.15 11.44 24.32
C LEU A 391 6.11 12.03 25.73
#